data_AF-A0A9Q5Z4F5-F1
#
_entry.id   AF-A0A9Q5Z4F5-F1
#
_cell.length_a   1.000
_cell.length_b   1.000
_cell.length_c   1.000
_cell.angle_alpha   90.00
_cell.angle_beta   90.00
_cell.angle_gamma   90.00
#
_symmetry.space_group_name_H-M   'P 1'
#
loop_
_entity.id
_entity.type
_entity.pdbx_description
1 polymer ?
#
loop_
_entity_poly.entity_id
_entity_poly.type
_entity_poly.pdbx_seq_one_letter_code
_entity_poly.pdbx_strand_id
1 'polypeptide(L)'
;MSNNFSAEISSRICNHMNEDHADAVVLYAKAFGGITDAITAQMLSIDADGMDLTAQVNGENVPVRIPFDHVLADSEDAHQTLIAMVKQARVKSK
;
A
#
# COMPACT_ATOMS: atom_id res chain seq x y z
N MET A 1 2.65 26.30 -3.92
CA MET A 1 3.43 25.18 -3.37
C MET A 1 2.42 24.25 -2.71
N SER A 2 1.85 23.33 -3.49
CA SER A 2 0.79 22.43 -3.02
C SER A 2 1.40 21.04 -2.83
N ASN A 3 2.10 20.84 -1.73
CA ASN A 3 2.59 19.52 -1.33
C ASN A 3 1.55 18.86 -0.41
N ASN A 4 0.42 18.45 -1.00
CA ASN A 4 -0.62 17.71 -0.27
C ASN A 4 -0.16 16.32 0.19
N PHE A 5 1.01 15.85 -0.28
CA PHE A 5 1.75 14.71 0.25
C PHE A 5 3.16 15.15 0.67
N SER A 6 3.33 15.42 1.97
CA SER A 6 4.65 15.59 2.58
C SER A 6 5.15 14.24 3.10
N ALA A 7 6.47 14.07 3.20
CA ALA A 7 7.10 12.86 3.73
C ALA A 7 6.54 12.48 5.12
N GLU A 8 6.16 13.47 5.94
CA GLU A 8 5.56 13.26 7.27
C GLU A 8 4.20 12.53 7.20
N ILE A 9 3.34 12.92 6.26
CA ILE A 9 2.03 12.30 6.06
C ILE A 9 2.22 10.87 5.56
N SER A 10 3.08 10.69 4.57
CA SER A 10 3.39 9.37 4.02
C SER A 10 3.93 8.42 5.10
N SER A 11 4.86 8.89 5.94
CA SER A 11 5.45 8.10 7.01
C SER A 11 4.41 7.73 8.07
N ARG A 12 3.51 8.66 8.42
CA ARG A 12 2.43 8.38 9.39
C ARG A 12 1.46 7.32 8.86
N ILE A 13 1.07 7.41 7.59
CA ILE A 13 0.18 6.43 6.94
C ILE A 13 0.87 5.08 6.83
N CYS A 14 2.13 5.04 6.38
CA CYS A 14 2.91 3.81 6.28
C CYS A 14 3.04 3.12 7.63
N ASN A 15 3.38 3.87 8.69
CA ASN A 15 3.56 3.30 10.03
C ASN A 15 2.24 2.73 10.56
N HIS A 16 1.14 3.47 10.43
CA HIS A 16 -0.18 2.98 10.82
C HIS A 16 -0.60 1.73 10.04
N MET A 17 -0.37 1.72 8.73
CA MET A 17 -0.67 0.56 7.87
C MET A 17 0.19 -0.65 8.22
N ASN A 18 1.47 -0.46 8.48
CA ASN A 18 2.37 -1.54 8.85
C ASN A 18 2.08 -2.10 10.25
N GLU A 19 1.63 -1.27 11.19
CA GLU A 19 1.35 -1.72 12.57
C GLU A 19 -0.06 -2.30 12.75
N ASP A 20 -1.09 -1.62 12.23
CA ASP A 20 -2.50 -2.02 12.42
C ASP A 20 -3.01 -2.92 11.30
N HIS A 21 -2.40 -2.83 10.10
CA HIS A 21 -2.92 -3.42 8.87
C HIS A 21 -1.86 -4.18 8.05
N ALA A 22 -0.81 -4.72 8.68
CA ALA A 22 0.25 -5.48 7.98
C ALA A 22 -0.32 -6.58 7.05
N ASP A 23 -1.36 -7.28 7.51
CA ASP A 23 -2.03 -8.32 6.74
C ASP A 23 -2.70 -7.76 5.46
N ALA A 24 -3.24 -6.54 5.53
CA ALA A 24 -3.79 -5.85 4.37
C ALA A 24 -2.70 -5.45 3.37
N VAL A 25 -1.50 -5.08 3.85
CA VAL A 25 -0.34 -4.79 2.98
C VAL A 25 0.08 -6.05 2.21
N VAL A 26 0.03 -7.23 2.85
CA VAL A 26 0.27 -8.51 2.18
C VAL A 26 -0.77 -8.77 1.10
N LEU A 27 -2.04 -8.52 1.39
CA LEU A 27 -3.11 -8.66 0.40
C LEU A 27 -2.88 -7.75 -0.81
N TYR A 28 -2.31 -6.56 -0.62
CA TYR A 28 -1.95 -5.70 -1.73
C TYR A 28 -0.85 -6.28 -2.62
N ALA A 29 0.24 -6.74 -2.02
CA ALA A 29 1.31 -7.40 -2.74
C ALA A 29 0.79 -8.60 -3.55
N LYS A 30 -0.17 -9.36 -3.00
CA LYS A 30 -0.79 -10.51 -3.66
C LYS A 30 -1.73 -10.10 -4.79
N ALA A 31 -2.72 -9.27 -4.48
CA ALA A 31 -3.83 -8.97 -5.38
C ALA A 31 -3.47 -7.96 -6.48
N PHE A 32 -2.60 -6.99 -6.18
CA PHE A 32 -2.17 -5.95 -7.12
C PHE A 32 -0.73 -6.14 -7.58
N GLY A 33 0.16 -6.56 -6.67
CA GLY A 33 1.56 -6.85 -7.01
C GLY A 33 1.78 -8.15 -7.79
N GLY A 34 0.76 -9.03 -7.86
CA GLY A 34 0.89 -10.33 -8.50
C GLY A 34 1.76 -11.33 -7.73
N ILE A 35 2.16 -10.98 -6.50
CA ILE A 35 3.04 -11.80 -5.66
C ILE A 35 2.18 -12.66 -4.73
N THR A 36 1.49 -13.67 -5.28
CA THR A 36 0.59 -14.55 -4.51
C THR A 36 1.28 -15.29 -3.37
N ASP A 37 2.59 -15.53 -3.49
CA ASP A 37 3.43 -16.20 -2.50
C ASP A 37 3.98 -15.25 -1.40
N ALA A 38 3.55 -13.98 -1.38
CA ALA A 38 3.97 -13.04 -0.34
C ALA A 38 3.60 -13.55 1.06
N ILE A 39 4.60 -13.74 1.91
CA ILE A 39 4.41 -14.17 3.30
C ILE A 39 4.17 -12.95 4.19
N THR A 40 4.98 -11.90 4.00
CA THR A 40 4.86 -10.62 4.69
C THR A 40 4.96 -9.49 3.69
N ALA A 41 4.48 -8.29 4.04
CA ALA A 41 4.67 -7.11 3.22
C ALA A 41 4.67 -5.87 4.10
N GLN A 42 5.44 -4.87 3.71
CA GLN A 42 5.58 -3.62 4.42
C GLN A 42 5.52 -2.47 3.43
N MET A 43 4.71 -1.48 3.73
CA MET A 43 4.65 -0.24 2.98
C MET A 43 5.92 0.56 3.25
N LEU A 44 6.59 0.99 2.18
CA LEU A 44 7.82 1.77 2.23
C LEU A 44 7.52 3.26 2.10
N SER A 45 6.70 3.62 1.12
CA SER A 45 6.37 5.02 0.81
C SER A 45 5.04 5.08 0.07
N ILE A 46 4.38 6.23 0.17
CA ILE A 46 3.13 6.51 -0.55
C ILE A 46 3.20 7.90 -1.16
N ASP A 47 2.83 7.97 -2.44
CA ASP A 47 2.80 9.16 -3.27
C ASP A 47 1.37 9.41 -3.77
N ALA A 48 1.15 10.56 -4.42
CA ALA A 48 -0.14 10.87 -5.02
C ALA A 48 -0.50 9.95 -6.21
N ASP A 49 0.49 9.35 -6.87
CA ASP A 49 0.30 8.48 -8.04
C ASP A 49 0.22 6.99 -7.67
N GLY A 50 0.77 6.60 -6.51
CA GLY A 50 0.87 5.20 -6.15
C GLY A 50 1.51 4.99 -4.78
N MET A 51 1.71 3.73 -4.42
CA MET A 51 2.40 3.33 -3.20
C MET A 51 3.46 2.29 -3.50
N ASP A 52 4.60 2.43 -2.82
CA ASP A 52 5.68 1.48 -2.81
C ASP A 52 5.62 0.64 -1.54
N LEU A 53 5.65 -0.67 -1.73
CA LEU A 53 5.73 -1.65 -0.66
C LEU A 53 6.77 -2.71 -1.00
N THR A 54 7.28 -3.39 0.02
CA THR A 54 8.15 -4.55 -0.15
C THR A 54 7.40 -5.77 0.33
N ALA A 55 7.31 -6.79 -0.51
CA ALA A 55 6.76 -8.09 -0.17
C ALA A 55 7.90 -9.05 0.14
N GLN A 56 7.76 -9.90 1.15
CA GLN A 56 8.72 -10.95 1.45
C GLN A 56 8.20 -12.29 0.93
N VAL A 57 8.98 -12.94 0.08
CA VAL A 57 8.65 -14.23 -0.55
C VAL A 57 9.81 -15.16 -0.30
N ASN A 58 9.59 -16.29 0.38
CA ASN A 58 10.65 -17.26 0.69
C ASN A 58 11.91 -16.65 1.36
N GLY A 59 11.75 -15.53 2.09
CA GLY A 59 12.86 -14.81 2.73
C GLY A 59 13.50 -13.71 1.86
N GLU A 60 13.09 -13.56 0.59
CA GLU A 60 13.55 -12.51 -0.32
C GLU A 60 12.61 -11.31 -0.30
N ASN A 61 13.16 -10.10 -0.20
CA ASN A 61 12.38 -8.86 -0.29
C ASN A 61 12.21 -8.43 -1.75
N VAL A 62 10.99 -8.49 -2.23
CA VAL A 62 10.57 -8.09 -3.57
C VAL A 62 9.91 -6.71 -3.49
N PRO A 63 10.51 -5.66 -4.09
CA PRO A 63 9.88 -4.36 -4.19
C PRO A 63 8.69 -4.43 -5.16
N VAL A 64 7.55 -3.88 -4.74
CA VAL A 64 6.30 -3.85 -5.49
C VAL A 64 5.77 -2.42 -5.44
N ARG A 65 5.57 -1.83 -6.62
CA ARG A 65 4.92 -0.53 -6.77
C ARG A 65 3.50 -0.73 -7.28
N ILE A 66 2.52 -0.20 -6.55
CA ILE A 66 1.12 -0.27 -6.92
C ILE A 66 0.66 1.14 -7.30
N PRO A 67 0.37 1.40 -8.58
CA PRO A 67 -0.21 2.67 -9.00
C PRO A 67 -1.67 2.75 -8.54
N PHE A 68 -2.10 3.95 -8.17
CA PHE A 68 -3.52 4.23 -7.90
C PHE A 68 -4.27 4.48 -9.21
N ASP A 69 -5.57 4.23 -9.20
CA ASP A 69 -6.44 4.48 -10.36
C ASP A 69 -6.67 5.98 -10.58
N HIS A 70 -6.42 6.79 -9.55
CA HIS A 70 -6.53 8.24 -9.58
C HIS A 70 -5.42 8.91 -8.77
N VAL A 71 -5.16 10.18 -9.06
CA VAL A 71 -4.18 10.99 -8.33
C VAL A 71 -4.79 11.44 -7.01
N LEU A 72 -4.14 11.08 -5.90
CA LEU A 72 -4.61 11.45 -4.57
C LEU A 72 -4.52 12.97 -4.39
N ALA A 73 -5.65 13.58 -4.03
CA ALA A 73 -5.73 15.02 -3.80
C ALA A 73 -5.20 15.39 -2.40
N ASP A 74 -5.55 14.61 -1.39
CA ASP A 74 -5.28 14.90 0.03
C ASP A 74 -5.10 13.60 0.84
N SER A 75 -4.67 13.74 2.09
CA SER A 75 -4.56 12.62 3.04
C SER A 75 -5.88 11.86 3.26
N GLU A 76 -7.02 12.57 3.22
CA GLU A 76 -8.34 11.94 3.36
C GLU A 76 -8.64 11.04 2.16
N ASP A 77 -8.38 11.52 0.94
CA ASP A 77 -8.52 10.75 -0.29
C ASP A 77 -7.58 9.53 -0.32
N ALA A 78 -6.35 9.70 0.17
CA ALA A 78 -5.41 8.59 0.40
C ALA A 78 -6.02 7.49 1.27
N HIS A 79 -6.59 7.89 2.41
CA HIS A 79 -7.17 6.96 3.35
C HIS A 79 -8.38 6.23 2.76
N GLN A 80 -9.27 6.94 2.07
CA GLN A 80 -10.41 6.32 1.40
C GLN A 80 -9.98 5.36 0.30
N THR A 81 -9.00 5.74 -0.52
CA THR A 81 -8.45 4.92 -1.60
C THR A 81 -7.84 3.64 -1.05
N LEU A 82 -7.04 3.73 0.01
CA LEU A 82 -6.48 2.57 0.68
C LEU A 82 -7.59 1.65 1.23
N ILE A 83 -8.59 2.18 1.94
CA ILE A 83 -9.70 1.33 2.44
C ILE A 83 -10.42 0.60 1.28
N ALA A 84 -10.67 1.31 0.18
CA ALA A 84 -11.31 0.75 -1.00
C ALA A 84 -10.44 -0.37 -1.61
N MET A 85 -9.14 -0.14 -1.75
CA MET A 85 -8.22 -1.15 -2.27
C MET A 85 -8.12 -2.36 -1.35
N VAL A 86 -8.03 -2.21 -0.01
CA VAL A 86 -8.00 -3.36 0.92
C VAL A 86 -9.22 -4.23 0.69
N LYS A 87 -10.39 -3.59 0.58
CA LYS A 87 -11.65 -4.29 0.37
C LYS A 87 -11.65 -5.05 -0.96
N GLN A 88 -11.13 -4.46 -2.03
CA GLN A 88 -10.97 -5.14 -3.33
C GLN A 88 -9.97 -6.29 -3.25
N ALA A 89 -8.82 -6.10 -2.60
CA ALA A 89 -7.80 -7.13 -2.42
C ALA A 89 -8.35 -8.33 -1.66
N ARG A 90 -9.17 -8.11 -0.62
CA ARG A 90 -9.86 -9.17 0.13
C ARG A 90 -10.83 -9.98 -0.74
N VAL A 91 -11.50 -9.35 -1.70
CA VAL A 91 -12.39 -10.03 -2.64
C VAL A 91 -11.60 -10.82 -3.68
N LYS A 92 -10.48 -10.27 -4.17
CA LYS A 92 -9.60 -10.92 -5.17
C LYS A 92 -8.77 -12.07 -4.60
N SER A 93 -8.46 -12.05 -3.30
CA SER A 93 -7.63 -13.06 -2.64
C SER A 93 -8.43 -14.26 -2.13
N LYS A 94 -9.72 -14.36 -2.46
CA LYS A 94 -10.63 -15.44 -2.08
C LYS A 94 -10.95 -16.32 -3.29
#